data_AF-A0A7J7UC60-F1
#
_entry.id   AF-A0A7J7UC60-F1
#
_cell.length_a   1.000
_cell.length_b   1.000
_cell.length_c   1.000
_cell.angle_alpha   90.00
_cell.angle_beta   90.00
_cell.angle_gamma   90.00
#
_symmetry.space_group_name_H-M   'P 1'
#
loop_
_entity.id
_entity.type
_entity.pdbx_description
1 polymer ?
#
loop_
_entity_poly.entity_id
_entity_poly.type
_entity_poly.pdbx_seq_one_letter_code
_entity_poly.pdbx_strand_id
1 'polypeptide(L)'
;MVSKRRLSKSEDKETLTENASDARKQPPSKKTKKTHVYYEVEENDSAFIKLLKTSGIILKTGESQNQLAVDQIVFQRKLFQTLRKHPSYPKIIEEFVNGLESYIEDQDIFRNCLLSCERLQNEEASMGTSYSKSLIKLLLGIDILQPAIIKTLFEKLPEFLFESMNSDGINMPRLIISQLKWLDRVVDGKDLTTKIMQLISIAPVHLQHDFITSLPEILGDSQHADVGKELSDLLTENTSLTVPILDVLSSLRLDLQLLSKVRQLVMSKLSSVKLKDLPVIIKFILHSITAMDALEVISELRKRLDVQHCILPPWFLASQSKMKNKGQTRYKLIDYYHPFSHISKESFLTFILKPGQ
;
A
#
# COMPACT_ATOMS: atom_id res chain seq x y z
N MET A 1 -47.73 -69.15 -20.90
CA MET A 1 -47.13 -67.88 -21.36
C MET A 1 -47.22 -66.88 -20.22
N VAL A 2 -46.04 -66.40 -19.77
CA VAL A 2 -45.70 -65.04 -19.27
C VAL A 2 -46.66 -64.38 -18.26
N SER A 3 -46.28 -63.82 -17.12
CA SER A 3 -45.06 -63.74 -16.30
C SER A 3 -45.44 -62.93 -15.05
N LYS A 4 -44.92 -63.33 -13.88
CA LYS A 4 -44.27 -62.57 -12.78
C LYS A 4 -44.70 -61.11 -12.51
N ARG A 5 -44.78 -60.55 -11.28
CA ARG A 5 -44.48 -60.87 -9.86
C ARG A 5 -44.96 -59.59 -9.10
N ARG A 6 -45.75 -59.61 -8.01
CA ARG A 6 -45.40 -59.82 -6.56
C ARG A 6 -44.22 -58.95 -6.10
N LEU A 7 -44.17 -58.28 -4.93
CA LEU A 7 -44.93 -58.27 -3.66
C LEU A 7 -44.25 -57.15 -2.81
N SER A 8 -44.92 -56.04 -2.48
CA SER A 8 -45.71 -55.71 -1.27
C SER A 8 -44.95 -55.56 0.06
N LYS A 9 -45.24 -54.41 0.66
CA LYS A 9 -44.97 -53.84 1.99
C LYS A 9 -46.02 -54.39 2.98
N SER A 10 -45.68 -54.59 4.25
CA SER A 10 -46.60 -54.80 5.40
C SER A 10 -45.89 -54.26 6.65
N GLU A 11 -46.41 -53.35 7.49
CA GLU A 11 -47.58 -53.45 8.41
C GLU A 11 -47.43 -54.67 9.35
N ASP A 12 -47.44 -54.59 10.69
CA ASP A 12 -48.28 -53.80 11.60
C ASP A 12 -47.71 -53.64 13.05
N LYS A 13 -48.24 -52.61 13.74
CA LYS A 13 -48.64 -52.36 15.17
C LYS A 13 -48.44 -53.49 16.22
N GLU A 14 -48.38 -53.30 17.56
CA GLU A 14 -48.85 -52.32 18.57
C GLU A 14 -48.19 -52.77 19.91
N THR A 15 -47.76 -51.92 20.86
CA THR A 15 -48.52 -51.53 22.08
C THR A 15 -47.60 -50.77 23.06
N LEU A 16 -48.19 -49.82 23.80
CA LEU A 16 -47.60 -48.97 24.84
C LEU A 16 -47.72 -49.60 26.25
N THR A 17 -46.77 -49.32 27.15
CA THR A 17 -47.03 -48.96 28.57
C THR A 17 -45.76 -48.41 29.24
N GLU A 18 -45.94 -47.32 29.99
CA GLU A 18 -44.95 -46.55 30.75
C GLU A 18 -44.38 -47.32 31.95
N ASN A 19 -43.13 -47.02 32.36
CA ASN A 19 -42.84 -46.37 33.65
C ASN A 19 -41.34 -46.18 33.91
N ALA A 20 -41.04 -45.07 34.59
CA ALA A 20 -39.72 -44.56 34.95
C ALA A 20 -39.01 -45.36 36.04
N SER A 21 -37.67 -45.37 36.04
CA SER A 21 -36.82 -44.94 37.18
C SER A 21 -35.35 -45.32 37.01
N ASP A 22 -34.51 -44.47 37.61
CA ASP A 22 -33.06 -44.44 37.67
C ASP A 22 -32.32 -45.78 37.82
N ALA A 23 -31.30 -45.98 36.98
CA ALA A 23 -30.25 -46.96 37.22
C ALA A 23 -28.86 -46.31 37.10
N ARG A 24 -28.32 -45.99 38.27
CA ARG A 24 -26.95 -45.62 38.60
C ARG A 24 -25.98 -46.77 38.23
N LYS A 25 -25.07 -46.58 37.27
CA LYS A 25 -23.78 -47.32 37.16
C LYS A 25 -22.68 -46.44 36.52
N GLN A 26 -21.60 -46.19 37.27
CA GLN A 26 -20.30 -45.74 36.74
C GLN A 26 -19.56 -46.91 36.02
N PRO A 27 -18.33 -46.72 35.51
CA PRO A 27 -17.93 -46.00 34.29
C PRO A 27 -17.23 -46.94 33.28
N PRO A 28 -16.97 -46.50 32.04
CA PRO A 28 -15.73 -46.97 31.41
C PRO A 28 -14.98 -45.90 30.58
N SER A 29 -13.67 -45.83 30.86
CA SER A 29 -12.54 -45.70 29.93
C SER A 29 -12.57 -44.69 28.76
N LYS A 30 -11.52 -43.85 28.76
CA LYS A 30 -10.71 -43.41 27.60
C LYS A 30 -11.46 -42.87 26.38
N LYS A 31 -11.46 -41.54 26.21
CA LYS A 31 -11.57 -40.90 24.89
C LYS A 31 -10.43 -39.89 24.68
N THR A 32 -9.35 -40.46 24.16
CA THR A 32 -8.57 -40.00 23.01
C THR A 32 -8.47 -38.49 22.77
N LYS A 33 -7.24 -38.00 22.99
CA LYS A 33 -6.63 -36.82 22.39
C LYS A 33 -7.12 -36.62 20.94
N LYS A 34 -7.78 -35.49 20.67
CA LYS A 34 -7.83 -34.95 19.30
C LYS A 34 -6.50 -34.23 19.06
N THR A 35 -5.50 -34.99 18.61
CA THR A 35 -4.32 -34.43 17.96
C THR A 35 -4.79 -33.73 16.69
N HIS A 36 -4.77 -32.39 16.74
CA HIS A 36 -4.91 -31.55 15.56
C HIS A 36 -3.72 -31.88 14.65
N VAL A 37 -4.00 -32.56 13.55
CA VAL A 37 -2.99 -32.95 12.57
C VAL A 37 -2.59 -31.69 11.82
N TYR A 38 -1.42 -31.15 12.16
CA TYR A 38 -0.73 -30.24 11.28
C TYR A 38 -0.24 -31.06 10.09
N TYR A 39 -0.64 -30.66 8.88
CA TYR A 39 0.11 -31.05 7.68
C TYR A 39 1.44 -30.31 7.74
N GLU A 40 2.44 -30.92 8.37
CA GLU A 40 3.83 -30.48 8.28
C GLU A 40 4.28 -30.67 6.82
N VAL A 41 4.98 -29.65 6.32
CA VAL A 41 5.60 -29.62 5.00
C VAL A 41 6.51 -30.84 4.85
N GLU A 42 6.41 -31.52 3.70
CA GLU A 42 7.38 -32.52 3.28
C GLU A 42 8.81 -31.99 3.49
N GLU A 43 9.68 -32.80 4.09
CA GLU A 43 11.06 -32.49 4.46
C GLU A 43 11.96 -32.22 3.23
N ASN A 44 11.70 -31.16 2.48
CA ASN A 44 12.67 -30.60 1.55
C ASN A 44 13.44 -29.51 2.30
N ASP A 45 14.46 -29.99 2.99
CA ASP A 45 14.99 -29.42 4.22
C ASP A 45 16.02 -28.30 3.93
N SER A 46 15.58 -27.28 3.18
CA SER A 46 16.42 -26.17 2.73
C SER A 46 16.91 -25.32 3.91
N ALA A 47 18.11 -24.73 3.77
CA ALA A 47 18.68 -23.86 4.79
C ALA A 47 17.72 -22.71 5.18
N PHE A 48 16.98 -22.19 4.20
CA PHE A 48 15.94 -21.18 4.39
C PHE A 48 14.85 -21.62 5.39
N ILE A 49 14.21 -22.77 5.15
CA ILE A 49 13.11 -23.27 5.99
C ILE A 49 13.62 -23.58 7.42
N LYS A 50 14.79 -24.23 7.53
CA LYS A 50 15.42 -24.56 8.82
C LYS A 50 15.70 -23.34 9.66
N LEU A 51 16.30 -22.31 9.05
CA LEU A 51 16.67 -21.08 9.74
C LEU A 51 15.45 -20.27 10.18
N LEU A 52 14.38 -20.25 9.37
CA LEU A 52 13.11 -19.63 9.75
C LEU A 52 12.43 -20.34 10.92
N LYS A 53 12.32 -21.68 10.84
CA LYS A 53 11.73 -22.51 11.91
C LYS A 53 12.48 -22.32 13.23
N THR A 54 13.81 -22.35 13.18
CA THR A 54 14.69 -22.14 14.35
C THR A 54 14.55 -20.72 14.92
N SER A 55 14.30 -19.73 14.07
CA SER A 55 14.17 -18.32 14.48
C SER A 55 12.77 -17.98 15.01
N GLY A 56 11.78 -18.86 14.82
CA GLY A 56 10.44 -18.75 15.39
C GLY A 56 9.32 -18.39 14.41
N ILE A 57 9.52 -18.64 13.11
CA ILE A 57 8.43 -18.59 12.10
C ILE A 57 8.11 -20.01 11.64
N ILE A 58 6.82 -20.34 11.67
CA ILE A 58 6.28 -21.58 11.12
C ILE A 58 5.65 -21.24 9.77
N LEU A 59 6.29 -21.71 8.70
CA LEU A 59 5.77 -21.59 7.36
C LEU A 59 4.54 -22.50 7.20
N LYS A 60 3.49 -21.97 6.59
CA LYS A 60 2.28 -22.72 6.29
C LYS A 60 2.12 -22.90 4.79
N THR A 61 1.47 -23.98 4.39
CA THR A 61 1.07 -24.27 3.01
C THR A 61 -0.42 -24.00 2.80
N GLY A 62 -0.82 -23.79 1.55
CA GLY A 62 -2.21 -23.45 1.18
C GLY A 62 -2.58 -22.01 1.52
N GLU A 63 -3.84 -21.72 1.81
CA GLU A 63 -4.33 -20.35 2.04
C GLU A 63 -4.06 -19.78 3.45
N SER A 64 -3.41 -20.57 4.32
CA SER A 64 -3.21 -20.18 5.73
C SER A 64 -2.01 -19.25 5.93
N GLN A 65 -2.15 -18.31 6.87
CA GLN A 65 -1.11 -17.33 7.16
C GLN A 65 0.09 -17.96 7.86
N ASN A 66 1.29 -17.47 7.54
CA ASN A 66 2.51 -17.84 8.25
C ASN A 66 2.41 -17.47 9.73
N GLN A 67 2.85 -18.38 10.61
CA GLN A 67 2.68 -18.19 12.04
C GLN A 67 3.99 -17.73 12.70
N LEU A 68 3.88 -16.68 13.52
CA LEU A 68 4.98 -16.13 14.30
C LEU A 68 4.85 -16.62 15.75
N ALA A 69 5.78 -17.49 16.15
CA ALA A 69 5.81 -18.11 17.49
C ALA A 69 6.50 -17.23 18.55
N VAL A 70 7.19 -16.17 18.14
CA VAL A 70 7.94 -15.25 19.01
C VAL A 70 7.57 -13.79 18.72
N ASP A 71 8.07 -12.84 19.48
CA ASP A 71 7.91 -11.43 19.12
C ASP A 71 8.68 -11.08 17.82
N GLN A 72 8.19 -10.11 17.03
CA GLN A 72 8.76 -9.70 15.75
C GLN A 72 10.23 -9.28 15.87
N ILE A 73 10.55 -8.50 16.90
CA ILE A 73 11.90 -8.00 17.15
C ILE A 73 12.80 -9.16 17.60
N VAL A 74 12.26 -10.09 18.39
CA VAL A 74 12.97 -11.29 18.84
C VAL A 74 13.30 -12.20 17.66
N PHE A 75 12.36 -12.40 16.73
CA PHE A 75 12.60 -13.15 15.49
C PHE A 75 13.75 -12.53 14.68
N GLN A 76 13.69 -11.23 14.38
CA GLN A 76 14.72 -10.55 13.58
C GLN A 76 16.11 -10.66 14.23
N ARG A 77 16.19 -10.44 15.55
CA ARG A 77 17.44 -10.57 16.30
C ARG A 77 17.97 -12.00 16.28
N LYS A 78 17.11 -13.01 16.47
CA LYS A 78 17.50 -14.42 16.43
C LYS A 78 18.02 -14.79 15.05
N LEU A 79 17.27 -14.49 13.98
CA LEU A 79 17.66 -14.84 12.61
C LEU A 79 18.99 -14.17 12.23
N PHE A 80 19.15 -12.87 12.52
CA PHE A 80 20.39 -12.15 12.29
C PHE A 80 21.59 -12.80 12.99
N GLN A 81 21.44 -13.15 14.27
CA GLN A 81 22.50 -13.80 15.04
C GLN A 81 22.83 -15.20 14.51
N THR A 82 21.81 -15.98 14.14
CA THR A 82 21.99 -17.32 13.59
C THR A 82 22.75 -17.27 12.26
N LEU A 83 22.40 -16.35 11.37
CA LEU A 83 23.11 -16.14 10.10
C LEU A 83 24.57 -15.71 10.32
N ARG A 84 24.80 -14.74 11.20
CA ARG A 84 26.16 -14.22 11.52
C ARG A 84 27.08 -15.26 12.15
N LYS A 85 26.54 -16.17 12.97
CA LYS A 85 27.30 -17.22 13.66
C LYS A 85 27.42 -18.51 12.85
N HIS A 86 26.76 -18.60 11.70
CA HIS A 86 26.76 -19.81 10.90
C HIS A 86 28.17 -20.11 10.35
N PRO A 87 28.64 -21.37 10.36
CA PRO A 87 29.99 -21.73 9.90
C PRO A 87 30.30 -21.28 8.47
N SER A 88 29.27 -21.26 7.61
CA SER A 88 29.40 -20.88 6.19
C SER A 88 29.22 -19.39 5.91
N TYR A 89 29.29 -18.51 6.91
CA TYR A 89 29.21 -17.05 6.68
C TYR A 89 30.41 -16.56 5.85
N PRO A 90 30.23 -15.74 4.78
CA PRO A 90 28.98 -15.08 4.36
C PRO A 90 28.12 -15.87 3.35
N LYS A 91 28.59 -16.99 2.80
CA LYS A 91 27.91 -17.78 1.75
C LYS A 91 26.49 -18.24 2.13
N ILE A 92 26.24 -18.47 3.42
CA ILE A 92 24.90 -18.82 3.93
C ILE A 92 23.84 -17.77 3.59
N ILE A 93 24.21 -16.49 3.41
CA ILE A 93 23.27 -15.44 3.02
C ILE A 93 22.75 -15.70 1.62
N GLU A 94 23.63 -16.00 0.67
CA GLU A 94 23.26 -16.35 -0.71
C GLU A 94 22.43 -17.63 -0.72
N GLU A 95 22.84 -18.66 0.02
CA GLU A 95 22.06 -19.91 0.14
C GLU A 95 20.66 -19.68 0.72
N PHE A 96 20.54 -18.80 1.73
CA PHE A 96 19.26 -18.42 2.31
C PHE A 96 18.36 -17.69 1.32
N VAL A 97 18.91 -16.73 0.56
CA VAL A 97 18.16 -15.97 -0.46
C VAL A 97 17.75 -16.88 -1.63
N ASN A 98 18.63 -17.76 -2.11
CA ASN A 98 18.29 -18.74 -3.15
C ASN A 98 17.18 -19.70 -2.69
N GLY A 99 17.20 -20.07 -1.40
CA GLY A 99 16.14 -20.85 -0.78
C GLY A 99 14.81 -20.10 -0.70
N LEU A 100 14.84 -18.79 -0.43
CA LEU A 100 13.67 -17.92 -0.51
C LEU A 100 13.15 -17.82 -1.94
N GLU A 101 14.02 -17.57 -2.93
CA GLU A 101 13.67 -17.49 -4.36
C GLU A 101 12.96 -18.75 -4.82
N SER A 102 13.54 -19.92 -4.53
CA SER A 102 12.94 -21.22 -4.87
C SER A 102 11.59 -21.44 -4.18
N TYR A 103 11.42 -20.92 -2.95
CA TYR A 103 10.20 -21.08 -2.18
C TYR A 103 9.05 -20.18 -2.68
N ILE A 104 9.36 -18.99 -3.19
CA ILE A 104 8.37 -18.04 -3.73
C ILE A 104 8.05 -18.23 -5.21
N GLU A 105 8.60 -19.27 -5.86
CA GLU A 105 8.20 -19.64 -7.22
C GLU A 105 6.71 -20.03 -7.30
N ASP A 106 6.14 -20.55 -6.21
CA ASP A 106 4.71 -20.78 -6.08
C ASP A 106 4.00 -19.46 -5.72
N GLN A 107 3.01 -19.07 -6.53
CA GLN A 107 2.31 -17.79 -6.40
C GLN A 107 1.51 -17.68 -5.09
N ASP A 108 0.91 -18.77 -4.60
CA ASP A 108 0.13 -18.78 -3.36
C ASP A 108 1.06 -18.67 -2.16
N ILE A 109 2.19 -19.38 -2.19
CA ILE A 109 3.24 -19.26 -1.18
C ILE A 109 3.81 -17.84 -1.16
N PHE A 110 4.11 -17.27 -2.32
CA PHE A 110 4.63 -15.90 -2.39
C PHE A 110 3.64 -14.90 -1.82
N ARG A 111 2.36 -15.00 -2.20
CA ARG A 111 1.27 -14.20 -1.65
C ARG A 111 1.23 -14.31 -0.12
N ASN A 112 1.31 -15.50 0.45
CA ASN A 112 1.32 -15.69 1.91
C ASN A 112 2.56 -15.09 2.59
N CYS A 113 3.71 -15.07 1.92
CA CYS A 113 4.91 -14.42 2.43
C CYS A 113 4.78 -12.89 2.50
N LEU A 114 3.94 -12.30 1.64
CA LEU A 114 3.66 -10.87 1.58
C LEU A 114 2.52 -10.44 2.52
N LEU A 115 1.64 -11.36 2.91
CA LEU A 115 0.56 -11.12 3.86
C LEU A 115 1.06 -11.11 5.32
N SER A 116 0.28 -10.47 6.19
CA SER A 116 0.56 -10.39 7.63
C SER A 116 0.65 -11.78 8.26
N CYS A 117 1.62 -11.99 9.15
CA CYS A 117 1.72 -13.24 9.89
C CYS A 117 0.65 -13.32 10.99
N GLU A 118 0.26 -14.53 11.34
CA GLU A 118 -0.60 -14.81 12.50
C GLU A 118 0.28 -14.98 13.75
N ARG A 119 -0.08 -14.35 14.87
CA ARG A 119 0.66 -14.53 16.13
C ARG A 119 0.13 -15.74 16.88
N LEU A 120 1.02 -16.66 17.23
CA LEU A 120 0.70 -17.85 18.02
C LEU A 120 0.58 -17.45 19.50
N GLN A 121 -0.54 -16.83 19.88
CA GLN A 121 -0.85 -16.50 21.29
C GLN A 121 -1.64 -17.61 21.96
N ASN A 122 -1.32 -17.87 23.23
CA ASN A 122 -2.12 -18.68 24.14
C ASN A 122 -3.37 -17.87 24.54
N GLU A 123 -4.53 -18.51 24.61
CA GLU A 123 -5.89 -17.92 24.65
C GLU A 123 -6.19 -16.85 25.74
N GLU A 124 -5.25 -16.51 26.63
CA GLU A 124 -5.50 -15.68 27.82
C GLU A 124 -4.96 -14.24 27.75
N ALA A 125 -4.22 -13.86 26.70
CA ALA A 125 -3.65 -12.52 26.60
C ALA A 125 -4.23 -11.70 25.41
N SER A 126 -5.06 -10.73 25.78
CA SER A 126 -5.22 -9.43 25.11
C SER A 126 -6.26 -9.30 23.99
N MET A 127 -7.30 -8.54 24.34
CA MET A 127 -8.32 -7.86 23.52
C MET A 127 -7.74 -6.82 22.52
N GLY A 128 -6.62 -7.11 21.87
CA GLY A 128 -6.03 -6.25 20.85
C GLY A 128 -5.75 -7.06 19.60
N THR A 129 -6.19 -6.55 18.44
CA THR A 129 -5.77 -7.10 17.14
C THR A 129 -4.24 -7.06 17.09
N SER A 130 -3.58 -8.20 17.31
CA SER A 130 -2.12 -8.27 17.28
C SER A 130 -1.66 -8.25 15.83
N TYR A 131 -1.66 -7.07 15.23
CA TYR A 131 -1.14 -6.84 13.89
C TYR A 131 0.33 -7.28 13.85
N SER A 132 0.66 -8.16 12.92
CA SER A 132 2.03 -8.58 12.72
C SER A 132 2.48 -8.37 11.28
N LYS A 133 3.72 -7.90 11.12
CA LYS A 133 4.32 -7.65 9.81
C LYS A 133 4.38 -8.97 9.02
N SER A 134 4.38 -8.89 7.70
CA SER A 134 4.58 -10.04 6.83
C SER A 134 5.97 -10.65 6.98
N LEU A 135 6.16 -11.89 6.50
CA LEU A 135 7.48 -12.53 6.48
C LEU A 135 8.48 -11.65 5.71
N ILE A 136 8.13 -11.21 4.50
CA ILE A 136 9.01 -10.38 3.68
C ILE A 136 9.36 -9.08 4.40
N LYS A 137 8.39 -8.42 5.05
CA LYS A 137 8.65 -7.18 5.79
C LYS A 137 9.56 -7.40 6.99
N LEU A 138 9.43 -8.53 7.69
CA LEU A 138 10.31 -8.90 8.79
C LEU A 138 11.74 -9.16 8.29
N LEU A 139 11.89 -9.84 7.15
CA LEU A 139 13.20 -10.11 6.55
C LEU A 139 13.87 -8.85 6.01
N LEU A 140 13.11 -7.93 5.40
CA LEU A 140 13.60 -6.62 4.95
C LEU A 140 14.12 -5.75 6.10
N GLY A 141 13.67 -5.99 7.34
CA GLY A 141 14.20 -5.33 8.54
C GLY A 141 15.58 -5.85 8.98
N ILE A 142 16.15 -6.85 8.31
CA ILE A 142 17.50 -7.36 8.59
C ILE A 142 18.46 -6.83 7.53
N ASP A 143 19.32 -5.89 7.92
CA ASP A 143 20.20 -5.15 7.01
C ASP A 143 21.06 -6.02 6.08
N ILE A 144 21.58 -7.15 6.55
CA ILE A 144 22.43 -8.04 5.74
C ILE A 144 21.65 -8.81 4.67
N LEU A 145 20.33 -8.92 4.80
CA LEU A 145 19.45 -9.59 3.84
C LEU A 145 18.75 -8.59 2.91
N GLN A 146 18.54 -7.36 3.38
CA GLN A 146 17.68 -6.38 2.73
C GLN A 146 18.02 -6.14 1.24
N PRO A 147 19.27 -5.89 0.81
CA PRO A 147 19.55 -5.63 -0.60
C PRO A 147 19.21 -6.81 -1.53
N ALA A 148 19.51 -8.03 -1.08
CA ALA A 148 19.25 -9.23 -1.85
C ALA A 148 17.75 -9.51 -1.97
N ILE A 149 16.99 -9.33 -0.88
CA ILE A 149 15.53 -9.50 -0.91
C ILE A 149 14.87 -8.43 -1.78
N ILE A 150 15.29 -7.16 -1.69
CA ILE A 150 14.80 -6.11 -2.58
C ILE A 150 15.04 -6.50 -4.04
N LYS A 151 16.26 -6.97 -4.38
CA LYS A 151 16.57 -7.45 -5.73
C LYS A 151 15.61 -8.56 -6.18
N THR A 152 15.43 -9.61 -5.38
CA THR A 152 14.51 -10.71 -5.67
C THR A 152 13.07 -10.22 -5.89
N LEU A 153 12.57 -9.30 -5.05
CA LEU A 153 11.22 -8.75 -5.19
C LEU A 153 11.05 -7.99 -6.51
N PHE A 154 12.04 -7.19 -6.91
CA PHE A 154 12.01 -6.45 -8.19
C PHE A 154 12.20 -7.35 -9.41
N GLU A 155 12.85 -8.51 -9.27
CA GLU A 155 12.95 -9.52 -10.33
C GLU A 155 11.64 -10.29 -10.51
N LYS A 156 10.90 -10.55 -9.42
CA LYS A 156 9.59 -11.22 -9.45
C LYS A 156 8.43 -10.30 -9.85
N LEU A 157 8.48 -9.02 -9.51
CA LEU A 157 7.38 -8.09 -9.73
C LEU A 157 6.92 -7.99 -11.20
N PRO A 158 7.80 -7.96 -12.22
CA PRO A 158 7.41 -7.92 -13.63
C PRO A 158 6.47 -9.02 -14.08
N GLU A 159 6.54 -10.22 -13.48
CA GLU A 159 5.64 -11.35 -13.77
C GLU A 159 4.17 -10.96 -13.54
N PHE A 160 3.90 -10.10 -12.56
CA PHE A 160 2.55 -9.72 -12.14
C PHE A 160 2.05 -8.39 -12.73
N LEU A 161 2.87 -7.66 -13.51
CA LEU A 161 2.51 -6.32 -13.99
C LEU A 161 1.31 -6.32 -14.94
N PHE A 162 1.17 -7.39 -15.74
CA PHE A 162 0.14 -7.53 -16.77
C PHE A 162 -0.92 -8.59 -16.43
N GLU A 163 -0.80 -9.23 -15.28
CA GLU A 163 -1.79 -10.19 -14.80
C GLU A 163 -3.06 -9.47 -14.30
N SER A 164 -4.22 -10.02 -14.64
CA SER A 164 -5.48 -9.58 -14.06
C SER A 164 -5.54 -9.93 -12.58
N MET A 165 -6.34 -9.18 -11.81
CA MET A 165 -6.57 -9.43 -10.39
C MET A 165 -6.83 -10.91 -10.10
N ASN A 166 -6.15 -11.49 -9.11
CA ASN A 166 -6.32 -12.89 -8.71
C ASN A 166 -7.78 -13.13 -8.27
N SER A 167 -8.17 -14.41 -8.14
CA SER A 167 -9.51 -14.84 -7.67
C SER A 167 -10.02 -14.09 -6.42
N ASP A 168 -9.09 -13.69 -5.56
CA ASP A 168 -9.36 -13.08 -4.26
C ASP A 168 -9.45 -11.55 -4.31
N GLY A 169 -9.30 -10.93 -5.49
CA GLY A 169 -9.29 -9.48 -5.63
C GLY A 169 -8.03 -8.82 -5.06
N ILE A 170 -6.93 -9.55 -4.88
CA ILE A 170 -5.65 -9.00 -4.42
C ILE A 170 -4.79 -8.65 -5.63
N ASN A 171 -4.23 -7.43 -5.62
CA ASN A 171 -3.30 -6.97 -6.63
C ASN A 171 -1.86 -7.22 -6.15
N MET A 172 -1.22 -8.25 -6.70
CA MET A 172 0.14 -8.65 -6.32
C MET A 172 1.18 -7.54 -6.47
N PRO A 173 1.24 -6.76 -7.57
CA PRO A 173 2.20 -5.65 -7.70
C PRO A 173 2.08 -4.63 -6.58
N ARG A 174 0.86 -4.22 -6.22
CA ARG A 174 0.62 -3.30 -5.09
C ARG A 174 1.04 -3.91 -3.76
N LEU A 175 0.79 -5.21 -3.57
CA LEU A 175 1.16 -5.92 -2.35
C LEU A 175 2.68 -6.04 -2.19
N ILE A 176 3.42 -6.28 -3.28
CA ILE A 176 4.90 -6.31 -3.28
C ILE A 176 5.45 -4.92 -2.91
N ILE A 177 4.99 -3.86 -3.60
CA ILE A 177 5.43 -2.49 -3.32
C ILE A 177 5.09 -2.06 -1.89
N SER A 178 3.97 -2.52 -1.33
CA SER A 178 3.63 -2.21 0.06
C SER A 178 4.66 -2.70 1.09
N GLN A 179 5.44 -3.74 0.75
CA GLN A 179 6.51 -4.24 1.62
C GLN A 179 7.68 -3.26 1.75
N LEU A 180 7.83 -2.33 0.81
CA LEU A 180 8.91 -1.34 0.79
C LEU A 180 8.55 -0.03 1.52
N LYS A 181 7.27 0.18 1.84
CA LYS A 181 6.79 1.41 2.51
C LYS A 181 7.20 1.48 3.98
N TRP A 182 7.75 2.58 4.46
CA TRP A 182 8.12 2.81 5.86
C TRP A 182 9.12 1.77 6.39
N LEU A 183 10.16 1.47 5.63
CA LEU A 183 11.30 0.69 6.15
C LEU A 183 12.07 1.52 7.17
N ASP A 184 12.38 0.93 8.32
CA ASP A 184 13.09 1.63 9.42
C ASP A 184 14.48 2.13 8.97
N ARG A 185 15.15 1.37 8.10
CA ARG A 185 16.43 1.71 7.50
C ARG A 185 16.49 1.15 6.08
N VAL A 186 16.94 1.96 5.13
CA VAL A 186 17.25 1.53 3.76
C VAL A 186 18.76 1.43 3.60
N VAL A 187 19.27 0.24 3.26
CA VAL A 187 20.70 -0.07 3.16
C VAL A 187 21.32 0.55 1.90
N ASP A 188 20.68 0.37 0.75
CA ASP A 188 21.10 0.92 -0.54
C ASP A 188 19.96 1.73 -1.18
N GLY A 189 19.84 2.99 -0.77
CA GLY A 189 18.78 3.87 -1.26
C GLY A 189 18.94 4.25 -2.73
N LYS A 190 20.17 4.25 -3.26
CA LYS A 190 20.44 4.61 -4.65
C LYS A 190 20.01 3.48 -5.60
N ASP A 191 20.38 2.24 -5.28
CA ASP A 191 19.92 1.07 -6.04
C ASP A 191 18.40 0.93 -5.97
N LEU A 192 17.80 1.08 -4.79
CA LEU A 192 16.34 1.07 -4.63
C LEU A 192 15.65 2.12 -5.51
N THR A 193 16.18 3.34 -5.56
CA THR A 193 15.66 4.42 -6.40
C THR A 193 15.75 4.06 -7.88
N THR A 194 16.90 3.56 -8.32
CA THR A 194 17.09 3.16 -9.71
C THR A 194 16.11 2.05 -10.11
N LYS A 195 15.95 1.03 -9.26
CA LYS A 195 15.02 -0.09 -9.50
C LYS A 195 13.56 0.36 -9.55
N ILE A 196 13.12 1.22 -8.62
CA ILE A 196 11.72 1.68 -8.61
C ILE A 196 11.41 2.61 -9.78
N MET A 197 12.35 3.46 -10.20
CA MET A 197 12.17 4.32 -11.37
C MET A 197 12.15 3.51 -12.68
N GLN A 198 13.04 2.52 -12.82
CA GLN A 198 12.99 1.56 -13.93
C GLN A 198 11.66 0.82 -13.96
N LEU A 199 11.16 0.36 -12.81
CA LEU A 199 9.86 -0.29 -12.71
C LEU A 199 8.73 0.63 -13.16
N ILE A 200 8.72 1.89 -12.69
CA ILE A 200 7.73 2.89 -13.11
C ILE A 200 7.77 3.08 -14.63
N SER A 201 8.95 3.08 -15.25
CA SER A 201 9.07 3.27 -16.71
C SER A 201 8.43 2.16 -17.54
N ILE A 202 8.39 0.92 -17.03
CA ILE A 202 7.84 -0.25 -17.74
C ILE A 202 6.42 -0.64 -17.31
N ALA A 203 5.94 -0.12 -16.17
CA ALA A 203 4.64 -0.50 -15.62
C ALA A 203 3.46 0.05 -16.45
N PRO A 204 2.31 -0.65 -16.47
CA PRO A 204 1.07 -0.09 -16.99
C PRO A 204 0.65 1.20 -16.27
N VAL A 205 0.00 2.12 -16.98
CA VAL A 205 -0.37 3.46 -16.47
C VAL A 205 -1.13 3.42 -15.14
N HIS A 206 -2.01 2.43 -14.95
CA HIS A 206 -2.77 2.31 -13.71
C HIS A 206 -1.88 1.96 -12.50
N LEU A 207 -0.83 1.16 -12.69
CA LEU A 207 0.16 0.86 -11.65
C LEU A 207 1.22 1.95 -11.51
N GLN A 208 1.61 2.61 -12.61
CA GLN A 208 2.51 3.78 -12.55
C GLN A 208 1.99 4.83 -11.57
N HIS A 209 0.68 5.12 -11.63
CA HIS A 209 0.04 6.04 -10.69
C HIS A 209 0.26 5.63 -9.23
N ASP A 210 0.01 4.36 -8.88
CA ASP A 210 0.14 3.89 -7.49
C ASP A 210 1.59 3.81 -7.01
N PHE A 211 2.50 3.44 -7.91
CA PHE A 211 3.93 3.35 -7.59
C PHE A 211 4.50 4.75 -7.34
N ILE A 212 4.16 5.72 -8.20
CA ILE A 212 4.55 7.12 -8.05
C ILE A 212 4.05 7.66 -6.70
N THR A 213 2.75 7.54 -6.40
CA THR A 213 2.18 8.07 -5.14
C THR A 213 2.75 7.39 -3.88
N SER A 214 3.34 6.20 -4.02
CA SER A 214 4.00 5.49 -2.92
C SER A 214 5.46 5.89 -2.70
N LEU A 215 6.09 6.65 -3.62
CA LEU A 215 7.51 7.02 -3.52
C LEU A 215 7.91 7.71 -2.21
N PRO A 216 7.14 8.68 -1.67
CA PRO A 216 7.47 9.34 -0.40
C PRO A 216 7.47 8.39 0.80
N GLU A 217 6.75 7.27 0.71
CA GLU A 217 6.70 6.26 1.76
C GLU A 217 7.85 5.25 1.63
N ILE A 218 8.44 5.09 0.44
CA ILE A 218 9.45 4.07 0.13
C ILE A 218 10.87 4.63 0.24
N LEU A 219 11.07 5.87 -0.21
CA LEU A 219 12.39 6.48 -0.34
C LEU A 219 12.72 7.39 0.84
N GLY A 220 14.01 7.46 1.17
CA GLY A 220 14.51 8.37 2.19
C GLY A 220 14.77 9.77 1.64
N ASP A 221 14.89 10.74 2.54
CA ASP A 221 15.17 12.15 2.21
C ASP A 221 16.42 12.34 1.33
N SER A 222 17.41 11.45 1.45
CA SER A 222 18.66 11.53 0.69
C SER A 222 18.50 11.21 -0.80
N GLN A 223 17.38 10.62 -1.22
CA GLN A 223 17.10 10.29 -2.63
C GLN A 223 16.21 11.34 -3.32
N HIS A 224 15.64 12.30 -2.58
CA HIS A 224 14.59 13.19 -3.10
C HIS A 224 15.02 14.05 -4.30
N ALA A 225 16.28 14.49 -4.35
CA ALA A 225 16.80 15.30 -5.45
C ALA A 225 16.82 14.53 -6.78
N ASP A 226 17.35 13.30 -6.75
CA ASP A 226 17.44 12.44 -7.93
C ASP A 226 16.03 12.06 -8.44
N VAL A 227 15.16 11.63 -7.53
CA VAL A 227 13.75 11.30 -7.83
C VAL A 227 13.01 12.50 -8.39
N GLY A 228 13.21 13.69 -7.80
CA GLY A 228 12.56 14.92 -8.26
C GLY A 228 12.94 15.26 -9.71
N LYS A 229 14.20 15.03 -10.09
CA LYS A 229 14.66 15.21 -11.47
C LYS A 229 14.00 14.20 -12.41
N GLU A 230 14.04 12.91 -12.08
CA GLU A 230 13.46 11.88 -12.93
C GLU A 230 11.94 12.04 -13.10
N LEU A 231 11.21 12.40 -12.04
CA LEU A 231 9.78 12.70 -12.12
C LEU A 231 9.50 13.96 -12.95
N SER A 232 10.37 14.97 -12.90
CA SER A 232 10.26 16.16 -13.75
C SER A 232 10.46 15.81 -15.24
N ASP A 233 11.39 14.90 -15.54
CA ASP A 233 11.63 14.44 -16.91
C ASP A 233 10.41 13.62 -17.39
N LEU A 234 9.89 12.71 -16.55
CA LEU A 234 8.68 11.92 -16.83
C LEU A 234 7.43 12.80 -17.04
N LEU A 235 7.29 13.89 -16.28
CA LEU A 235 6.21 14.88 -16.45
C LEU A 235 6.28 15.60 -17.81
N THR A 236 7.48 15.71 -18.38
CA THR A 236 7.67 16.32 -19.70
C THR A 236 7.11 15.40 -20.78
N GLU A 237 7.39 14.10 -20.68
CA GLU A 237 7.04 13.06 -21.65
C GLU A 237 5.57 12.61 -21.57
N ASN A 238 5.02 12.43 -20.36
CA ASN A 238 3.72 11.79 -20.17
C ASN A 238 2.71 12.68 -19.43
N THR A 239 1.73 13.22 -20.17
CA THR A 239 0.69 14.09 -19.59
C THR A 239 -0.32 13.34 -18.73
N SER A 240 -0.47 12.02 -18.88
CA SER A 240 -1.42 11.23 -18.09
C SER A 240 -1.01 11.06 -16.62
N LEU A 241 0.29 11.20 -16.33
CA LEU A 241 0.86 11.09 -14.98
C LEU A 241 1.03 12.45 -14.29
N THR A 242 0.52 13.53 -14.88
CA THR A 242 0.68 14.90 -14.33
C THR A 242 0.24 15.00 -12.88
N VAL A 243 -0.96 14.51 -12.56
CA VAL A 243 -1.54 14.60 -11.21
C VAL A 243 -0.72 13.85 -10.15
N PRO A 244 -0.43 12.54 -10.29
CA PRO A 244 0.35 11.82 -9.28
C PRO A 244 1.77 12.37 -9.14
N ILE A 245 2.40 12.80 -10.24
CA ILE A 245 3.75 13.38 -10.18
C ILE A 245 3.75 14.68 -9.36
N LEU A 246 2.82 15.60 -9.60
CA LEU A 246 2.77 16.86 -8.87
C LEU A 246 2.40 16.70 -7.40
N ASP A 247 1.56 15.72 -7.07
CA ASP A 247 1.25 15.38 -5.68
C ASP A 247 2.51 14.92 -4.94
N VAL A 248 3.30 14.03 -5.57
CA VAL A 248 4.56 13.56 -5.01
C VAL A 248 5.59 14.67 -4.91
N LEU A 249 5.84 15.45 -5.97
CA LEU A 249 6.79 16.56 -5.93
C LEU A 249 6.44 17.61 -4.87
N SER A 250 5.16 17.74 -4.49
CA SER A 250 4.73 18.60 -3.37
C SER A 250 5.11 18.05 -1.99
N SER A 251 5.30 16.73 -1.87
CA SER A 251 5.63 16.04 -0.61
C SER A 251 7.13 15.77 -0.43
N LEU A 252 7.90 15.75 -1.53
CA LEU A 252 9.35 15.57 -1.50
C LEU A 252 10.07 16.85 -1.08
N ARG A 253 11.27 16.68 -0.50
CA ARG A 253 12.17 17.79 -0.17
C ARG A 253 13.03 18.14 -1.37
N LEU A 254 12.56 19.09 -2.17
CA LEU A 254 13.22 19.53 -3.39
C LEU A 254 13.88 20.90 -3.22
N ASP A 255 14.94 21.16 -3.98
CA ASP A 255 15.54 22.48 -4.03
C ASP A 255 14.65 23.49 -4.79
N LEU A 256 14.86 24.78 -4.52
CA LEU A 256 14.07 25.86 -5.12
C LEU A 256 14.27 25.97 -6.64
N GLN A 257 15.42 25.55 -7.18
CA GLN A 257 15.71 25.64 -8.61
C GLN A 257 14.88 24.62 -9.38
N LEU A 258 14.81 23.38 -8.89
CA LEU A 258 13.99 22.32 -9.44
C LEU A 258 12.50 22.65 -9.31
N LEU A 259 12.05 23.12 -8.15
CA LEU A 259 10.65 23.55 -7.97
C LEU A 259 10.28 24.67 -8.95
N SER A 260 11.14 25.67 -9.14
CA SER A 260 10.92 26.74 -10.12
C SER A 260 10.83 26.18 -11.54
N LYS A 261 11.73 25.26 -11.92
CA LYS A 261 11.72 24.60 -13.24
C LYS A 261 10.43 23.82 -13.47
N VAL A 262 10.00 22.98 -12.51
CA VAL A 262 8.76 22.21 -12.60
C VAL A 262 7.56 23.14 -12.66
N ARG A 263 7.54 24.20 -11.84
CA ARG A 263 6.46 25.20 -11.85
C ARG A 263 6.33 25.87 -13.22
N GLN A 264 7.44 26.28 -13.84
CA GLN A 264 7.41 26.86 -15.19
C GLN A 264 6.93 25.86 -16.25
N LEU A 265 7.38 24.59 -16.15
CA LEU A 265 6.91 23.52 -17.03
C LEU A 265 5.40 23.34 -16.93
N VAL A 266 4.85 23.24 -15.71
CA VAL A 266 3.42 23.05 -15.46
C VAL A 266 2.62 24.28 -15.89
N MET A 267 3.12 25.48 -15.61
CA MET A 267 2.51 26.75 -16.02
C MET A 267 2.41 26.84 -17.55
N SER A 268 3.42 26.37 -18.28
CA SER A 268 3.41 26.34 -19.75
C SER A 268 2.34 25.41 -20.32
N LYS A 269 2.03 24.32 -19.60
CA LYS A 269 1.06 23.29 -20.01
C LYS A 269 -0.37 23.58 -19.53
N LEU A 270 -0.60 24.61 -18.71
CA LEU A 270 -1.87 24.85 -18.01
C LEU A 270 -3.10 24.94 -18.94
N SER A 271 -2.92 25.49 -20.15
CA SER A 271 -4.00 25.65 -21.14
C SER A 271 -4.44 24.33 -21.80
N SER A 272 -3.64 23.27 -21.72
CA SER A 272 -3.94 21.97 -22.34
C SER A 272 -4.39 20.89 -21.34
N VAL A 273 -4.52 21.25 -20.06
CA VAL A 273 -4.91 20.33 -18.99
C VAL A 273 -6.44 20.16 -18.97
N LYS A 274 -6.88 18.93 -18.71
CA LYS A 274 -8.30 18.64 -18.45
C LYS A 274 -8.79 19.38 -17.20
N LEU A 275 -9.99 19.94 -17.26
CA LEU A 275 -10.59 20.70 -16.15
C LEU A 275 -10.58 19.96 -14.79
N LYS A 276 -10.73 18.64 -14.81
CA LYS A 276 -10.70 17.79 -13.60
C LYS A 276 -9.35 17.79 -12.86
N ASP A 277 -8.25 18.02 -13.57
CA ASP A 277 -6.89 17.93 -13.04
C ASP A 277 -6.36 19.32 -12.62
N LEU A 278 -7.05 20.39 -13.05
CA LEU A 278 -6.71 21.78 -12.80
C LEU A 278 -6.57 22.14 -11.30
N PRO A 279 -7.44 21.68 -10.38
CA PRO A 279 -7.30 22.03 -8.96
C PRO A 279 -6.00 21.54 -8.33
N VAL A 280 -5.54 20.34 -8.70
CA VAL A 280 -4.29 19.77 -8.18
C VAL A 280 -3.09 20.55 -8.72
N ILE A 281 -3.12 20.90 -10.00
CA ILE A 281 -2.09 21.71 -10.63
C ILE A 281 -1.99 23.10 -10.00
N ILE A 282 -3.12 23.78 -9.81
CA ILE A 282 -3.13 25.10 -9.16
C ILE A 282 -2.63 24.98 -7.73
N LYS A 283 -3.04 23.93 -6.99
CA LYS A 283 -2.55 23.67 -5.63
C LYS A 283 -1.01 23.56 -5.60
N PHE A 284 -0.42 22.80 -6.53
CA PHE A 284 1.05 22.69 -6.67
C PHE A 284 1.71 24.04 -6.96
N ILE A 285 1.18 24.79 -7.94
CA ILE A 285 1.72 26.10 -8.31
C ILE A 285 1.73 27.03 -7.10
N LEU A 286 0.65 27.07 -6.32
CA LEU A 286 0.53 27.93 -5.15
C LEU A 286 1.37 27.47 -3.95
N HIS A 287 1.61 26.17 -3.78
CA HIS A 287 2.48 25.64 -2.72
C HIS A 287 3.97 25.81 -3.03
N SER A 288 4.34 25.99 -4.30
CA SER A 288 5.72 26.18 -4.75
C SER A 288 6.14 27.65 -4.85
N ILE A 289 5.39 28.56 -4.22
CA ILE A 289 5.63 30.01 -4.24
C ILE A 289 6.44 30.45 -3.01
N THR A 290 7.34 31.39 -3.20
CA THR A 290 8.02 32.14 -2.13
C THR A 290 7.48 33.57 -2.04
N ALA A 291 7.75 34.27 -0.95
CA ALA A 291 7.29 35.66 -0.81
C ALA A 291 7.85 36.60 -1.91
N MET A 292 9.00 36.26 -2.51
CA MET A 292 9.67 37.10 -3.52
C MET A 292 9.03 36.99 -4.91
N ASP A 293 8.58 35.80 -5.30
CA ASP A 293 8.05 35.51 -6.64
C ASP A 293 6.52 35.40 -6.68
N ALA A 294 5.84 35.57 -5.54
CA ALA A 294 4.39 35.44 -5.43
C ALA A 294 3.60 36.31 -6.41
N LEU A 295 3.93 37.60 -6.51
CA LEU A 295 3.20 38.51 -7.40
C LEU A 295 3.35 38.13 -8.87
N GLU A 296 4.56 37.74 -9.28
CA GLU A 296 4.85 37.32 -10.66
C GLU A 296 4.11 36.02 -11.00
N VAL A 297 4.24 35.00 -10.14
CA VAL A 297 3.63 33.68 -10.37
C VAL A 297 2.11 33.76 -10.35
N ILE A 298 1.51 34.51 -9.42
CA ILE A 298 0.06 34.69 -9.35
C ILE A 298 -0.45 35.46 -10.58
N SER A 299 0.28 36.49 -11.02
CA SER A 299 -0.09 37.26 -12.22
C SER A 299 -0.05 36.38 -13.47
N GLU A 300 0.99 35.54 -13.61
CA GLU A 300 1.11 34.63 -14.73
C GLU A 300 0.05 33.53 -14.71
N LEU A 301 -0.20 32.94 -13.53
CA LEU A 301 -1.27 31.98 -13.33
C LEU A 301 -2.62 32.55 -13.77
N ARG A 302 -2.92 33.79 -13.38
CA ARG A 302 -4.17 34.47 -13.73
C ARG A 302 -4.30 34.72 -15.23
N LYS A 303 -3.21 35.06 -15.92
CA LYS A 303 -3.20 35.25 -17.38
C LYS A 303 -3.45 33.96 -18.15
N ARG A 304 -2.94 32.83 -17.64
CA ARG A 304 -3.03 31.52 -18.30
C ARG A 304 -4.28 30.73 -17.95
N LEU A 305 -4.92 31.04 -16.82
CA LEU A 305 -6.19 30.44 -16.43
C LEU A 305 -7.33 31.05 -17.26
N ASP A 306 -7.67 30.39 -18.37
CA ASP A 306 -8.90 30.68 -19.09
C ASP A 306 -10.10 29.98 -18.41
N VAL A 307 -10.69 30.70 -17.46
CA VAL A 307 -11.89 30.25 -16.74
C VAL A 307 -13.19 30.56 -17.50
N GLN A 308 -13.14 31.16 -18.69
CA GLN A 308 -14.35 31.54 -19.44
C GLN A 308 -15.17 30.31 -19.88
N HIS A 309 -14.51 29.16 -19.99
CA HIS A 309 -15.13 27.87 -20.31
C HIS A 309 -15.48 27.01 -19.08
N CYS A 310 -15.22 27.50 -17.86
CA CYS A 310 -15.62 26.81 -16.64
C CYS A 310 -17.12 27.06 -16.38
N ILE A 311 -17.98 26.09 -16.73
CA ILE A 311 -19.40 26.15 -16.39
C ILE A 311 -19.54 26.09 -14.87
N LEU A 312 -19.87 27.22 -14.26
CA LEU A 312 -20.20 27.28 -12.84
C LEU A 312 -21.47 26.45 -12.60
N PRO A 313 -21.47 25.52 -11.64
CA PRO A 313 -22.68 24.78 -11.30
C PRO A 313 -23.79 25.77 -10.85
N PRO A 314 -25.07 25.47 -11.12
CA PRO A 314 -26.17 26.45 -11.05
C PRO A 314 -26.34 27.17 -9.70
N TRP A 315 -25.90 26.55 -8.60
CA TRP A 315 -25.95 27.13 -7.26
C TRP A 315 -25.02 28.34 -7.07
N PHE A 316 -23.95 28.48 -7.88
CA PHE A 316 -23.08 29.66 -7.85
C PHE A 316 -23.69 30.88 -8.54
N LEU A 317 -24.51 30.68 -9.58
CA LEU A 317 -25.18 31.77 -10.31
C LEU A 317 -26.28 32.44 -9.46
N ALA A 318 -26.90 31.69 -8.55
CA ALA A 318 -27.90 32.21 -7.62
C ALA A 318 -27.33 33.17 -6.56
N SER A 319 -26.02 33.14 -6.29
CA SER A 319 -25.37 34.04 -5.33
C SER A 319 -25.02 35.40 -5.95
N GLN A 320 -24.65 35.44 -7.23
CA GLN A 320 -24.33 36.69 -7.93
C GLN A 320 -25.55 37.60 -8.16
N SER A 321 -26.76 37.04 -8.26
CA SER A 321 -27.99 37.85 -8.41
C SER A 321 -28.35 38.63 -7.14
N LYS A 322 -27.83 38.25 -5.97
CA LYS A 322 -28.07 38.96 -4.70
C LYS A 322 -27.11 40.13 -4.44
N MET A 323 -25.96 40.20 -5.11
CA MET A 323 -25.00 41.31 -4.89
C MET A 323 -25.31 42.58 -5.72
N LYS A 324 -26.19 42.51 -6.72
CA LYS A 324 -26.55 43.68 -7.55
C LYS A 324 -27.57 44.63 -6.90
N ASN A 325 -28.14 44.29 -5.75
CA ASN A 325 -29.23 45.05 -5.10
C ASN A 325 -28.92 45.58 -3.68
N LYS A 326 -27.64 45.69 -3.28
CA LYS A 326 -27.29 46.43 -2.06
C LYS A 326 -26.23 47.47 -2.34
N GLY A 327 -26.68 48.57 -2.93
CA GLY A 327 -26.00 49.85 -2.78
C GLY A 327 -26.04 50.28 -1.31
N GLN A 328 -24.88 50.73 -0.84
CA GLN A 328 -24.73 51.75 0.19
C GLN A 328 -24.91 51.32 1.65
N THR A 329 -23.83 50.83 2.27
CA THR A 329 -23.49 51.22 3.64
C THR A 329 -21.98 51.14 3.87
N ARG A 330 -21.36 52.27 4.25
CA ARG A 330 -19.98 52.36 4.78
C ARG A 330 -19.85 51.49 6.04
N TYR A 331 -18.68 50.91 6.30
CA TYR A 331 -17.81 51.24 7.45
C TYR A 331 -16.67 50.21 7.67
N LYS A 332 -15.48 50.79 7.89
CA LYS A 332 -14.33 50.38 8.72
C LYS A 332 -13.37 49.26 8.27
N LEU A 333 -12.15 49.72 8.00
CA LEU A 333 -10.86 49.04 8.15
C LEU A 333 -10.83 48.25 9.47
N ILE A 334 -10.49 46.96 9.38
CA ILE A 334 -9.91 46.20 10.49
C ILE A 334 -8.78 45.35 9.89
N ASP A 335 -7.56 45.69 10.28
CA ASP A 335 -6.36 44.90 10.09
C ASP A 335 -6.50 43.53 10.76
N TYR A 336 -6.23 42.45 10.04
CA TYR A 336 -5.81 41.18 10.64
C TYR A 336 -4.75 40.50 9.77
N TYR A 337 -3.50 40.64 10.21
CA TYR A 337 -2.43 39.71 9.96
C TYR A 337 -2.77 38.37 10.65
N HIS A 338 -2.88 37.27 9.89
CA HIS A 338 -2.61 35.91 10.39
C HIS A 338 -2.25 34.99 9.21
N PRO A 339 -1.34 34.01 9.39
CA PRO A 339 -0.70 33.30 8.29
C PRO A 339 -1.61 32.22 7.69
N PHE A 340 -1.40 31.98 6.40
CA PHE A 340 -2.10 31.03 5.55
C PHE A 340 -2.01 29.58 6.07
N SER A 341 -2.99 29.15 6.89
CA SER A 341 -3.14 27.73 7.24
C SER A 341 -4.56 27.18 7.06
N HIS A 342 -5.53 27.99 6.63
CA HIS A 342 -6.88 27.51 6.31
C HIS A 342 -7.49 28.34 5.18
N ILE A 343 -7.26 27.95 3.92
CA ILE A 343 -8.08 28.42 2.81
C ILE A 343 -9.26 27.46 2.67
N SER A 344 -10.41 27.85 3.22
CA SER A 344 -11.70 27.22 2.89
C SER A 344 -11.95 27.34 1.38
N LYS A 345 -12.65 26.36 0.78
CA LYS A 345 -13.04 26.37 -0.64
C LYS A 345 -13.72 27.69 -1.07
N GLU A 346 -14.39 28.38 -0.15
CA GLU A 346 -15.01 29.69 -0.38
C GLU A 346 -13.99 30.84 -0.51
N SER A 347 -12.91 30.82 0.28
CA SER A 347 -11.85 31.83 0.24
C SER A 347 -11.05 31.74 -1.07
N PHE A 348 -10.91 30.53 -1.62
CA PHE A 348 -10.22 30.30 -2.89
C PHE A 348 -10.95 30.90 -4.09
N LEU A 349 -12.28 30.75 -4.15
CA LEU A 349 -13.10 31.32 -5.23
C LEU A 349 -13.21 32.84 -5.14
N THR A 350 -13.20 33.39 -3.93
CA THR A 350 -13.21 34.83 -3.71
C THR A 350 -11.89 35.49 -4.17
N PHE A 351 -10.77 34.78 -4.07
CA PHE A 351 -9.47 35.26 -4.55
C PHE A 351 -9.39 35.29 -6.09
N ILE A 352 -9.97 34.30 -6.77
CA ILE A 352 -9.96 34.22 -8.24
C ILE A 352 -10.94 35.22 -8.89
N LEU A 353 -12.09 35.48 -8.25
CA LEU A 353 -13.19 36.24 -8.86
C LEU A 353 -13.20 37.75 -8.58
N LYS A 354 -12.26 38.31 -7.81
CA LYS A 354 -12.20 39.77 -7.63
C LYS A 354 -11.60 40.46 -8.87
N PRO A 355 -12.35 41.31 -9.59
CA PRO A 355 -11.75 42.22 -10.56
C PRO A 355 -10.87 43.23 -9.81
N GLY A 356 -9.67 43.48 -10.34
CA GLY A 356 -8.73 44.45 -9.75
C GLY A 356 -9.27 45.87 -9.78
N GLN A 357 -9.10 46.57 -8.66
CA GLN A 357 -8.62 47.95 -8.69
C GLN A 357 -7.13 47.91 -8.41
#